data_AF-A0A1S8ZYD5-F1
#
_entry.id   AF-A0A1S8ZYD5-F1
#
_cell.length_a   1.000
_cell.length_b   1.000
_cell.length_c   1.000
_cell.angle_alpha   90.00
_cell.angle_beta   90.00
_cell.angle_gamma   90.00
#
_symmetry.space_group_name_H-M   'P 1'
#
loop_
_entity.id
_entity.type
_entity.pdbx_description
1 polymer ?
#
loop_
_entity_poly.entity_id
_entity_poly.type
_entity_poly.pdbx_seq_one_letter_code
_entity_poly.pdbx_strand_id
1 'polypeptide(L)'
;MLTLNEKIQHLENYLSQPNKNYADSFKEDIVMFIDDFTGQNKILSFLHNIDSLEKIENWVDNLCSRIVLKFDSEGEEINDFIYDYIQFG
;
A
#
# COMPACT_ATOMS: atom_id res chain seq x y z
N MET A 1 -13.98 16.13 -5.66
CA MET A 1 -13.64 14.69 -5.75
C MET A 1 -12.15 14.61 -5.99
N LEU A 2 -11.45 13.75 -5.25
CA LEU A 2 -10.03 13.50 -5.48
C LEU A 2 -9.87 12.75 -6.80
N THR A 3 -9.03 13.27 -7.68
CA THR A 3 -8.58 12.59 -8.89
C THR A 3 -7.71 11.39 -8.54
N LEU A 4 -7.59 10.43 -9.45
CA LEU A 4 -6.70 9.28 -9.25
C LEU A 4 -5.26 9.73 -9.00
N ASN A 5 -4.77 10.70 -9.75
CA ASN A 5 -3.41 11.21 -9.61
C ASN A 5 -3.16 11.85 -8.23
N GLU A 6 -4.13 12.62 -7.69
CA GLU A 6 -4.01 13.16 -6.32
C GLU A 6 -3.92 12.03 -5.28
N LYS A 7 -4.69 10.95 -5.46
CA LYS A 7 -4.64 9.78 -4.56
C LYS A 7 -3.31 9.03 -4.66
N ILE A 8 -2.79 8.85 -5.88
CA ILE A 8 -1.50 8.20 -6.13
C ILE A 8 -0.37 9.00 -5.49
N GLN A 9 -0.36 10.32 -5.70
CA GLN A 9 0.63 11.21 -5.09
C GLN A 9 0.53 11.22 -3.56
N HIS A 10 -0.68 11.15 -3.00
CA HIS A 10 -0.84 11.02 -1.55
C HIS A 10 -0.30 9.69 -1.02
N LEU A 11 -0.60 8.59 -1.70
CA LEU A 11 -0.10 7.26 -1.35
C LEU A 11 1.44 7.22 -1.36
N GLU A 12 2.06 7.71 -2.44
CA GLU A 12 3.51 7.79 -2.59
C GLU A 12 4.15 8.61 -1.45
N ASN A 13 3.58 9.78 -1.17
CA ASN A 13 4.05 10.64 -0.09
C ASN A 13 3.91 9.99 1.29
N TYR A 14 2.82 9.25 1.53
CA TYR A 14 2.59 8.58 2.81
C TYR A 14 3.54 7.40 3.02
N LEU A 15 3.78 6.60 1.99
CA LEU A 15 4.72 5.49 2.01
C LEU A 15 6.18 5.97 2.18
N SER A 16 6.50 7.16 1.70
CA SER A 16 7.83 7.78 1.83
C SER A 16 8.08 8.44 3.19
N GLN A 17 7.10 8.45 4.10
CA GLN A 17 7.29 9.03 5.43
C GLN A 17 8.23 8.16 6.28
N PRO A 18 9.02 8.76 7.18
CA PRO A 18 9.89 8.00 8.08
C PRO A 18 9.12 7.00 8.93
N ASN A 19 9.70 5.81 9.11
CA ASN A 19 9.15 4.75 9.95
C ASN A 19 9.06 5.21 11.41
N LYS A 20 7.86 5.15 11.99
CA LYS A 20 7.62 5.48 13.41
C LYS A 20 7.57 4.24 14.28
N ASN A 21 7.25 3.09 13.71
CA ASN A 21 7.15 1.81 14.40
C ASN A 21 7.62 0.65 13.50
N TYR A 22 7.59 -0.58 14.03
CA TYR A 22 7.99 -1.77 13.28
C TYR A 22 7.08 -2.06 12.07
N ALA A 23 5.77 -1.85 12.18
CA ALA A 23 4.87 -2.09 11.05
C ALA A 23 5.19 -1.16 9.88
N ASP A 24 5.60 0.08 10.17
CA ASP A 24 5.99 1.04 9.13
C ASP A 24 7.19 0.56 8.29
N SER A 25 8.06 -0.34 8.77
CA SER A 25 9.19 -0.82 7.97
C SER A 25 8.76 -1.50 6.67
N PHE A 26 7.54 -2.04 6.63
CA PHE A 26 6.98 -2.67 5.43
C PHE A 26 6.49 -1.68 4.38
N LYS A 27 6.52 -0.37 4.66
CA LYS A 27 6.23 0.66 3.65
C LYS A 27 7.23 0.62 2.50
N GLU A 28 8.50 0.30 2.79
CA GLU A 28 9.53 0.13 1.76
C GLU A 28 9.20 -1.05 0.84
N ASP A 29 8.73 -2.18 1.38
CA ASP A 29 8.30 -3.33 0.58
C ASP A 29 7.12 -3.00 -0.32
N ILE A 30 6.16 -2.21 0.17
CA ILE A 30 5.01 -1.74 -0.62
C ILE A 30 5.49 -0.81 -1.75
N VAL A 31 6.43 0.09 -1.50
CA VAL A 31 7.02 0.96 -2.53
C VAL A 31 7.74 0.14 -3.58
N MET A 32 8.57 -0.82 -3.17
CA MET A 32 9.27 -1.72 -4.08
C MET A 32 8.32 -2.58 -4.91
N PHE A 33 7.21 -3.03 -4.32
CA PHE A 33 6.20 -3.80 -5.03
C PHE A 33 5.44 -2.96 -6.07
N ILE A 34 5.08 -1.72 -5.73
CA ILE A 34 4.33 -0.84 -6.63
C ILE A 34 5.22 -0.38 -7.79
N ASP A 35 6.50 -0.08 -7.52
CA ASP A 35 7.54 0.41 -8.43
C ASP A 35 7.22 1.75 -9.10
N ASP A 36 6.10 1.82 -9.84
CA ASP A 36 5.66 2.99 -10.60
C ASP A 36 4.37 3.63 -10.05
N PHE A 37 4.51 4.82 -9.47
CA PHE A 37 3.41 5.63 -8.95
C PHE A 37 2.77 6.51 -10.05
N THR A 38 2.27 5.87 -11.11
CA THR A 38 1.58 6.56 -12.20
C THR A 38 0.15 6.06 -12.38
N GLY A 39 -0.72 6.91 -12.94
CA GLY A 39 -2.09 6.52 -13.30
C GLY A 39 -2.19 5.45 -14.39
N GLN A 40 -1.07 5.01 -14.99
CA GLN A 40 -1.03 3.90 -15.94
C GLN A 40 -0.83 2.55 -15.23
N ASN A 41 -0.32 2.56 -14.00
CA ASN A 41 -0.13 1.35 -13.21
C ASN A 41 -1.47 0.78 -12.78
N LYS A 42 -1.83 -0.37 -13.34
CA LYS A 42 -3.11 -1.04 -13.06
C LYS A 42 -3.24 -1.49 -11.62
N ILE A 43 -2.13 -1.76 -10.92
CA ILE A 43 -2.13 -2.11 -9.50
C ILE A 43 -2.82 -1.00 -8.71
N LEU A 44 -2.56 0.27 -9.03
CA LEU A 44 -3.12 1.44 -8.34
C LEU A 44 -4.61 1.69 -8.63
N SER A 45 -5.25 0.84 -9.45
CA SER A 45 -6.69 0.98 -9.77
C SER A 45 -7.58 0.83 -8.54
N PHE A 46 -7.13 0.14 -7.48
CA PHE A 46 -7.91 0.03 -6.23
C PHE A 46 -8.21 1.40 -5.60
N LEU A 47 -7.36 2.41 -5.85
CA LEU A 47 -7.57 3.79 -5.38
C LEU A 47 -8.84 4.44 -5.96
N HIS A 48 -9.39 3.93 -7.07
CA HIS A 48 -10.67 4.41 -7.58
C HIS A 48 -11.80 4.27 -6.55
N ASN A 49 -11.76 3.23 -5.72
CA ASN A 49 -12.78 2.91 -4.73
C ASN A 49 -12.56 3.60 -3.37
N ILE A 50 -11.47 4.36 -3.22
CA ILE A 50 -11.13 5.05 -1.97
C ILE A 50 -11.55 6.52 -2.04
N ASP A 51 -12.44 6.95 -1.14
CA ASP A 51 -13.07 8.28 -1.23
C ASP A 51 -12.31 9.42 -0.54
N SER A 52 -11.30 9.12 0.29
CA SER A 52 -10.58 10.11 1.07
C SER A 52 -9.11 9.76 1.28
N LEU A 53 -8.29 10.78 1.56
CA LEU A 53 -6.87 10.62 1.85
C LEU A 53 -6.64 9.79 3.13
N GLU A 54 -7.43 10.03 4.17
CA GLU A 54 -7.40 9.26 5.42
C GLU A 54 -7.67 7.76 5.17
N LYS A 55 -8.57 7.41 4.23
CA LYS A 55 -8.79 6.00 3.88
C LYS A 55 -7.58 5.38 3.17
N ILE A 56 -6.78 6.15 2.44
CA ILE A 56 -5.53 5.68 1.83
C ILE A 56 -4.52 5.36 2.94
N GLU A 57 -4.36 6.28 3.90
CA GLU A 57 -3.46 6.09 5.06
C GLU A 57 -3.86 4.86 5.87
N ASN A 58 -5.14 4.75 6.21
CA ASN A 58 -5.71 3.58 6.89
C ASN A 58 -5.51 2.28 6.09
N TRP A 59 -5.60 2.34 4.76
CA TRP A 59 -5.36 1.17 3.91
C TRP A 59 -3.91 0.68 4.02
N VAL A 60 -2.94 1.60 3.95
CA VAL A 60 -1.51 1.31 4.13
C VAL A 60 -1.23 0.76 5.53
N ASP A 61 -1.76 1.40 6.57
CA ASP A 61 -1.54 1.00 7.96
C ASP A 61 -2.14 -0.39 8.24
N ASN A 62 -3.30 -0.70 7.65
CA ASN A 62 -3.91 -2.03 7.73
C ASN A 62 -3.08 -3.10 7.00
N LEU A 63 -2.51 -2.78 5.82
CA LEU A 63 -1.61 -3.69 5.11
C LEU A 63 -0.38 -3.98 5.97
N CYS A 64 0.30 -2.94 6.46
CA CYS A 64 1.47 -3.07 7.32
C CYS A 64 1.17 -3.89 8.58
N SER A 65 0.04 -3.63 9.24
CA SER A 65 -0.40 -4.39 10.42
C SER A 65 -0.67 -5.86 10.08
N ARG A 66 -1.26 -6.14 8.91
CA ARG A 66 -1.51 -7.51 8.47
C ARG A 66 -0.24 -8.25 8.12
N ILE A 67 0.75 -7.58 7.51
CA ILE A 67 2.06 -8.19 7.27
C ILE A 67 2.66 -8.61 8.61
N VAL A 68 2.73 -7.72 9.60
CA VAL A 68 3.23 -8.04 10.94
C VAL A 68 2.51 -9.23 11.59
N LEU A 69 1.20 -9.34 11.40
CA LEU A 69 0.37 -10.34 12.10
C LEU A 69 0.23 -11.68 11.37
N LYS A 70 0.37 -11.68 10.05
CA LYS A 70 -0.05 -12.82 9.21
C LYS A 70 0.96 -13.27 8.18
N PHE A 71 1.90 -12.40 7.78
CA PHE A 71 2.89 -12.77 6.78
C PHE A 71 3.81 -13.85 7.33
N ASP A 72 3.89 -14.98 6.63
CA ASP A 72 4.79 -16.09 6.94
C ASP A 72 5.88 -16.19 5.88
N SER A 73 7.07 -15.66 6.19
CA SER A 73 8.21 -15.65 5.26
C SER A 73 8.75 -17.04 4.90
N GLU A 74 8.35 -18.11 5.61
CA GLU A 74 8.69 -19.48 5.21
C GLU A 74 7.67 -20.09 4.23
N GLY A 75 6.47 -19.51 4.15
CA GLY A 75 5.33 -20.05 3.40
C GLY A 75 4.90 -19.22 2.18
N GLU A 76 5.19 -17.92 2.14
CA GLU A 76 4.81 -17.03 1.06
C GLU A 76 5.82 -15.89 0.83
N GLU A 77 5.81 -15.33 -0.38
CA GLU A 77 6.61 -14.16 -0.74
C GLU A 77 5.85 -12.88 -0.38
N ILE A 78 6.57 -11.85 0.09
CA ILE A 78 5.93 -10.60 0.52
C ILE A 78 5.17 -9.91 -0.62
N ASN A 79 5.67 -10.03 -1.85
CA ASN A 79 5.02 -9.49 -3.04
C ASN A 79 3.67 -10.17 -3.32
N ASP A 80 3.58 -11.48 -3.08
CA ASP A 80 2.34 -12.24 -3.25
C ASP A 80 1.33 -11.81 -2.18
N PHE A 81 1.77 -11.65 -0.93
CA PHE A 81 0.93 -11.15 0.16
C PHE A 81 0.37 -9.75 -0.11
N ILE A 82 1.23 -8.82 -0.59
CA ILE A 82 0.83 -7.46 -0.95
C ILE A 82 -0.17 -7.49 -2.12
N TYR A 83 0.11 -8.29 -3.15
CA TYR A 83 -0.78 -8.44 -4.31
C TYR A 83 -2.16 -8.96 -3.90
N ASP A 84 -2.22 -10.01 -3.09
CA ASP A 84 -3.46 -10.58 -2.59
C ASP A 84 -4.27 -9.56 -1.78
N TYR A 85 -3.59 -8.77 -0.94
CA TYR A 85 -4.26 -7.70 -0.20
C TYR A 85 -4.82 -6.61 -1.13
N ILE A 86 -4.14 -6.27 -2.23
CA ILE A 86 -4.64 -5.30 -3.22
C ILE A 86 -5.84 -5.87 -3.99
N GLN A 87 -5.87 -7.17 -4.29
CA GLN A 87 -6.96 -7.80 -5.03
C GLN A 87 -8.21 -8.06 -4.18
N PHE A 88 -8.05 -8.42 -2.91
CA PHE A 88 -9.14 -8.92 -2.05
C PHE A 88 -9.41 -8.08 -0.79
N GLY A 89 -8.61 -7.05 -0.53
CA GLY A 89 -8.68 -6.19 0.66
C GLY A 89 -9.77 -5.13 0.63
#